data_AF-A0AA97HDF8-F1
#
_entry.id   AF-A0AA97HDF8-F1
#
_cell.length_a   1.000
_cell.length_b   1.000
_cell.length_c   1.000
_cell.angle_alpha   90.00
_cell.angle_beta   90.00
_cell.angle_gamma   90.00
#
_symmetry.space_group_name_H-M   'P 1'
#
loop_
_entity.id
_entity.type
_entity.pdbx_description
1 polymer ?
#
loop_
_entity_poly.entity_id
_entity_poly.type
_entity_poly.pdbx_seq_one_letter_code
_entity_poly.pdbx_strand_id
1 'polypeptide(L)'
;MANNEDTPKKGSKLIWVGFILCFILSVGASAGVTFFLTQPKEAEPATSPKDTEQDALLLNLKSSIAQQNSQLAELKAQNDVLKLYLRHSSSTALKNILINQEQNIQAYLVLMKSAMGDLSNIVQGAADWDNKYQYQLDIAQKRSIEREDLLKLLKTGEPNDTK
;
A
#
# COMPACT_ATOMS: atom_id res chain seq x y z
N MET A 1 100.69 -37.26 -38.44
CA MET A 1 99.67 -38.30 -38.33
C MET A 1 98.33 -37.66 -38.58
N ALA A 2 97.61 -38.16 -39.58
CA ALA A 2 96.35 -37.63 -40.07
C ALA A 2 95.17 -38.18 -39.26
N ASN A 3 94.14 -37.37 -39.03
CA ASN A 3 92.76 -37.72 -39.37
C ASN A 3 91.84 -36.50 -39.18
N ASN A 4 91.26 -36.02 -40.28
CA ASN A 4 90.14 -35.08 -40.26
C ASN A 4 88.86 -35.92 -40.27
N GLU A 5 87.97 -35.67 -39.31
CA GLU A 5 86.64 -36.27 -39.28
C GLU A 5 85.72 -35.59 -40.29
N ASP A 6 85.14 -36.42 -41.15
CA ASP A 6 84.21 -36.07 -42.20
C ASP A 6 82.90 -35.47 -41.66
N THR A 7 82.47 -34.34 -42.21
CA THR A 7 81.11 -33.82 -42.02
C THR A 7 80.29 -34.03 -43.30
N PRO A 8 79.20 -34.84 -43.27
CA PRO A 8 78.35 -35.00 -44.44
C PRO A 8 77.38 -33.82 -44.58
N LYS A 9 77.59 -33.04 -45.63
CA LYS A 9 76.73 -31.95 -46.12
C LYS A 9 75.41 -32.52 -46.68
N LYS A 10 74.42 -32.77 -45.82
CA LYS A 10 73.04 -33.17 -46.23
C LYS A 10 71.99 -32.53 -45.33
N GLY A 11 71.75 -31.22 -45.47
CA GLY A 11 70.98 -30.48 -44.46
C GLY A 11 70.16 -29.29 -44.95
N SER A 12 69.38 -29.42 -46.03
CA SER A 12 68.40 -28.38 -46.39
C SER A 12 67.03 -28.98 -46.68
N LYS A 13 66.95 -30.01 -47.55
CA LYS A 13 65.67 -30.64 -47.91
C LYS A 13 65.02 -31.42 -46.76
N LEU A 14 65.81 -32.07 -45.89
CA LEU A 14 65.29 -32.80 -44.73
C LEU A 14 64.73 -31.86 -43.65
N ILE A 15 65.38 -30.71 -43.45
CA ILE A 15 64.92 -29.65 -42.54
C ILE A 15 63.65 -29.02 -43.08
N TRP A 16 63.56 -28.77 -44.39
CA TRP A 16 62.36 -28.26 -45.05
C TRP A 16 61.18 -29.23 -44.96
N VAL A 17 61.40 -30.54 -45.12
CA VAL A 17 60.36 -31.56 -44.95
C VAL A 17 59.89 -31.62 -43.49
N GLY A 18 60.80 -31.55 -42.52
CA GLY A 18 60.44 -31.47 -41.10
C GLY A 18 59.64 -30.21 -40.77
N PHE A 19 59.99 -29.06 -41.36
CA PHE A 19 59.29 -27.79 -41.15
C PHE A 19 57.88 -27.81 -41.74
N ILE A 20 57.71 -28.37 -42.95
CA ILE A 20 56.39 -28.55 -43.58
C ILE A 20 55.53 -29.52 -42.77
N LEU A 21 56.10 -30.64 -42.31
CA LEU A 21 55.36 -31.63 -41.52
C LEU A 21 54.89 -31.04 -40.18
N CYS A 22 55.74 -30.27 -39.50
CA CYS A 22 55.41 -29.59 -38.25
C CYS A 22 54.36 -28.49 -38.48
N PHE A 23 54.44 -27.76 -39.60
CA PHE A 23 53.45 -26.75 -39.97
C PHE A 23 52.08 -27.37 -40.24
N ILE A 24 52.00 -28.48 -40.98
CA ILE A 24 50.75 -29.19 -41.25
C ILE A 24 50.15 -29.76 -39.95
N LEU A 25 50.96 -30.31 -39.06
CA LEU A 25 50.48 -30.82 -37.76
C LEU A 25 49.98 -29.71 -36.84
N SER A 26 50.66 -28.56 -36.80
CA SER A 26 50.27 -27.41 -35.98
C SER A 26 48.98 -26.75 -36.49
N VAL A 27 48.91 -26.49 -37.81
CA VAL A 27 47.72 -25.92 -38.43
C VAL A 27 46.56 -26.92 -38.42
N GLY A 28 46.84 -28.20 -38.63
CA GLY A 28 45.84 -29.28 -38.54
C GLY A 28 45.28 -29.47 -37.14
N ALA A 29 46.11 -29.40 -36.10
CA ALA A 29 45.65 -29.44 -34.71
C ALA A 29 44.80 -28.20 -34.37
N SER A 30 45.24 -27.01 -34.76
CA SER A 30 44.50 -25.77 -34.51
C SER A 30 43.16 -25.70 -35.24
N ALA A 31 43.16 -26.04 -36.55
CA ALA A 31 41.95 -26.09 -37.35
C ALA A 31 41.04 -27.25 -36.93
N GLY A 32 41.59 -28.39 -36.54
CA GLY A 32 40.84 -29.54 -36.03
C GLY A 32 40.16 -29.26 -34.70
N VAL A 33 40.84 -28.61 -33.75
CA VAL A 33 40.25 -28.19 -32.47
C VAL A 33 39.21 -27.10 -32.69
N THR A 34 39.48 -26.15 -33.60
CA THR A 34 38.51 -25.11 -33.95
C THR A 34 37.27 -25.72 -34.61
N PHE A 35 37.44 -26.63 -35.57
CA PHE A 35 36.34 -27.32 -36.25
C PHE A 35 35.57 -28.26 -35.30
N PHE A 36 36.23 -28.87 -34.32
CA PHE A 36 35.58 -29.67 -33.28
C PHE A 36 34.81 -28.80 -32.27
N LEU A 37 35.30 -27.59 -31.96
CA LEU A 37 34.62 -26.63 -31.08
C LEU A 37 33.50 -25.86 -31.79
N THR A 38 33.62 -25.62 -33.10
CA THR A 38 32.62 -24.91 -33.92
C THR A 38 31.71 -25.84 -34.71
N GLN A 39 31.92 -27.17 -34.64
CA GLN A 39 30.94 -28.12 -35.09
C GLN A 39 29.63 -27.84 -34.34
N PRO A 40 28.56 -27.45 -35.04
CA PRO A 40 27.26 -27.33 -34.40
C PRO A 40 26.90 -28.75 -33.98
N LYS A 41 27.02 -29.02 -32.67
CA LYS A 41 26.44 -30.20 -32.04
C LYS A 41 25.01 -30.30 -32.60
N GLU A 42 24.71 -31.42 -33.27
CA GLU A 42 23.41 -31.69 -33.86
C GLU A 42 22.31 -31.15 -32.96
N ALA A 43 21.41 -30.36 -33.57
CA ALA A 43 20.25 -29.72 -32.97
C ALA A 43 19.75 -30.35 -31.66
N GLU A 44 20.39 -30.01 -30.54
CA GLU A 44 19.70 -29.97 -29.27
C GLU A 44 18.95 -28.64 -29.28
N PRO A 45 17.63 -28.62 -29.01
CA PRO A 45 16.94 -27.36 -28.87
C PRO A 45 17.69 -26.59 -27.78
N ALA A 46 18.28 -25.46 -28.18
CA ALA A 46 18.96 -24.54 -27.29
C ALA A 46 17.93 -23.80 -26.43
N THR A 47 17.19 -24.56 -25.65
CA THR A 47 16.51 -24.13 -24.44
C THR A 47 17.11 -24.99 -23.35
N SER A 48 18.21 -24.49 -22.76
CA SER A 48 18.71 -25.09 -21.54
C SER A 48 17.57 -25.10 -20.52
N PRO A 49 17.37 -26.19 -19.74
CA PRO A 49 16.30 -26.26 -18.74
C PRO A 49 16.33 -25.07 -17.75
N LYS A 50 17.50 -24.44 -17.58
CA LYS A 50 17.68 -23.22 -16.78
C LYS A 50 17.00 -21.97 -17.35
N ASP A 51 16.92 -21.82 -18.68
CA ASP A 51 16.30 -20.64 -19.30
C ASP A 51 14.78 -20.72 -19.23
N THR A 52 14.23 -21.93 -19.43
CA THR A 52 12.79 -22.20 -19.26
C THR A 52 12.34 -22.11 -17.80
N GLU A 53 13.18 -22.51 -16.85
CA GLU A 53 12.92 -22.37 -15.41
C GLU A 53 12.97 -20.90 -14.96
N GLN A 54 13.88 -20.08 -15.49
CA GLN A 54 13.94 -18.64 -15.23
C GLN A 54 12.74 -17.89 -15.81
N ASP A 55 12.31 -18.22 -17.03
CA ASP A 55 11.11 -17.63 -17.64
C ASP A 55 9.83 -17.99 -16.87
N ALA A 56 9.72 -19.23 -16.40
CA ALA A 56 8.62 -19.67 -15.54
C ALA A 56 8.61 -18.94 -14.19
N LEU A 57 9.79 -18.67 -13.62
CA LEU A 57 9.95 -17.92 -12.37
C LEU A 57 9.59 -16.44 -12.57
N LEU A 58 9.98 -15.83 -13.70
CA LEU A 58 9.59 -14.47 -14.09
C LEU A 58 8.07 -14.35 -14.30
N LEU A 59 7.44 -15.33 -14.93
CA LEU A 59 5.98 -15.36 -15.11
C LEU A 59 5.25 -15.47 -13.77
N ASN A 60 5.73 -16.32 -12.87
CA ASN A 60 5.17 -16.44 -11.52
C ASN A 60 5.34 -15.16 -10.69
N LEU A 61 6.50 -14.49 -10.80
CA LEU A 61 6.74 -13.18 -10.18
C LEU A 61 5.78 -12.12 -10.71
N LYS A 62 5.62 -12.01 -12.04
CA LYS A 62 4.68 -11.07 -12.66
C LYS A 62 3.24 -11.33 -12.22
N SER A 63 2.84 -12.60 -12.19
CA SER A 63 1.51 -13.01 -11.72
C SER A 63 1.31 -12.65 -10.24
N SER A 64 2.30 -12.93 -9.37
CA SER A 64 2.27 -12.57 -7.95
C SER A 64 2.20 -11.07 -7.73
N ILE A 65 2.95 -10.27 -8.49
CA ILE A 65 2.89 -8.80 -8.43
C ILE A 65 1.51 -8.29 -8.84
N ALA A 66 0.93 -8.83 -9.91
CA ALA A 66 -0.42 -8.46 -10.34
C ALA A 66 -1.47 -8.81 -9.28
N GLN A 67 -1.36 -9.99 -8.67
CA GLN A 67 -2.24 -10.43 -7.58
C GLN A 67 -2.08 -9.52 -6.35
N GLN A 68 -0.85 -9.23 -5.92
CA GLN A 68 -0.59 -8.33 -4.79
C GLN A 68 -1.11 -6.92 -5.05
N ASN A 69 -0.95 -6.39 -6.26
CA ASN A 69 -1.50 -5.09 -6.64
C ASN A 69 -3.03 -5.07 -6.57
N SER A 70 -3.68 -6.15 -7.00
CA SER A 70 -5.15 -6.28 -6.89
C SER A 70 -5.60 -6.32 -5.42
N GLN A 71 -4.90 -7.07 -4.57
CA GLN A 71 -5.16 -7.14 -3.13
C GLN A 71 -4.92 -5.79 -2.46
N LEU A 72 -3.86 -5.06 -2.84
CA LEU A 72 -3.58 -3.71 -2.35
C LEU A 72 -4.68 -2.72 -2.73
N ALA A 73 -5.17 -2.79 -3.97
CA ALA A 73 -6.28 -1.96 -4.42
C ALA A 73 -7.57 -2.25 -3.62
N GLU A 74 -7.86 -3.53 -3.39
CA GLU A 74 -8.99 -3.96 -2.57
C GLU A 74 -8.84 -3.50 -1.11
N LEU A 75 -7.67 -3.71 -0.51
CA LEU A 75 -7.38 -3.28 0.87
C LEU A 75 -7.54 -1.77 1.02
N LYS A 76 -7.11 -0.99 0.02
CA LYS A 76 -7.26 0.46 -0.01
C LYS A 76 -8.74 0.86 -0.03
N ALA A 77 -9.54 0.22 -0.88
CA ALA A 77 -10.98 0.45 -0.95
C ALA A 77 -11.68 0.11 0.38
N GLN A 78 -11.34 -1.03 0.99
CA GLN A 78 -11.86 -1.41 2.32
C GLN A 78 -11.44 -0.41 3.40
N ASN A 79 -10.20 0.10 3.36
CA ASN A 79 -9.71 1.10 4.30
C ASN A 79 -10.46 2.43 4.19
N ASP A 80 -10.75 2.89 2.97
CA ASP A 80 -11.50 4.12 2.74
C ASP A 80 -12.95 3.98 3.23
N VAL A 81 -13.58 2.82 3.02
CA VAL A 81 -14.90 2.49 3.58
C VAL A 81 -14.87 2.47 5.12
N LEU A 82 -13.85 1.86 5.73
CA LEU A 82 -13.71 1.81 7.18
C LEU A 82 -13.52 3.21 7.79
N LYS A 83 -12.69 4.05 7.16
CA LYS A 83 -12.53 5.46 7.55
C LYS A 83 -13.83 6.24 7.45
N LEU A 84 -14.62 5.97 6.41
CA LEU A 84 -15.94 6.58 6.23
C LEU A 84 -16.87 6.19 7.39
N TYR A 85 -16.98 4.90 7.71
CA TYR A 85 -17.77 4.42 8.85
C TYR A 85 -17.31 5.00 10.19
N LEU A 86 -15.99 5.07 10.44
CA LEU A 86 -15.44 5.67 11.66
C LEU A 86 -15.81 7.15 11.78
N ARG A 87 -15.74 7.90 10.68
CA ARG A 87 -16.11 9.32 10.65
C ARG A 87 -17.60 9.53 10.89
N HIS A 88 -18.45 8.68 10.32
CA HIS A 88 -19.90 8.74 10.52
C HIS A 88 -20.31 8.28 11.92
N SER A 89 -19.69 7.23 12.44
CA SER A 89 -19.90 6.74 13.79
C SER A 89 -19.53 7.79 14.84
N SER A 90 -18.36 8.43 14.72
CA SER A 90 -17.96 9.49 15.65
C SER A 90 -18.84 10.74 15.55
N SER A 91 -19.24 11.14 14.34
CA SER A 91 -20.15 12.26 14.12
C SER A 91 -21.55 11.99 14.69
N THR A 92 -22.06 10.75 14.51
CA THR A 92 -23.35 10.32 15.07
C THR A 92 -23.30 10.22 16.59
N ALA A 93 -22.22 9.68 17.15
CA ALA A 93 -22.01 9.65 18.60
C ALA A 93 -21.98 11.07 19.19
N LEU A 94 -21.25 11.99 18.56
CA LEU A 94 -21.19 13.40 18.98
C LEU A 94 -22.57 14.07 18.90
N LYS A 95 -23.33 13.85 17.82
CA LYS A 95 -24.73 14.34 17.68
C LYS A 95 -25.57 13.90 18.88
N ASN A 96 -25.52 12.62 19.24
CA ASN A 96 -26.30 12.07 20.35
C ASN A 96 -25.85 12.64 21.71
N ILE A 97 -24.56 12.86 21.91
CA ILE A 97 -24.03 13.52 23.12
C ILE A 97 -24.58 14.94 23.22
N LEU A 98 -24.55 15.72 22.14
CA LEU A 98 -25.06 17.10 22.13
C LEU A 98 -26.57 17.15 22.39
N ILE A 99 -27.35 16.24 21.81
CA ILE A 99 -28.79 16.12 22.10
C ILE A 99 -29.01 15.84 23.59
N ASN A 100 -28.27 14.89 24.16
CA ASN A 100 -28.39 14.56 25.58
C ASN A 100 -28.00 15.75 26.48
N GLN A 101 -26.96 16.50 26.11
CA GLN A 101 -26.58 17.73 26.81
C GLN A 101 -27.70 18.76 26.77
N GLU A 102 -28.35 18.95 25.62
CA GLU A 102 -29.45 19.90 25.49
C GLU A 102 -30.65 19.48 26.36
N GLN A 103 -31.00 18.20 26.38
CA GLN A 103 -32.05 17.66 27.25
C GLN A 103 -31.72 17.86 28.74
N ASN A 104 -30.45 17.68 29.13
CA ASN A 104 -30.00 17.95 30.50
C ASN A 104 -30.16 19.43 30.86
N ILE A 105 -29.76 20.35 29.95
CA ILE A 105 -29.94 21.79 30.12
C ILE A 105 -31.43 22.12 30.31
N GLN A 106 -32.33 21.56 29.52
CA GLN A 106 -33.77 21.77 29.67
C GLN A 106 -34.27 21.35 31.06
N ALA A 107 -33.88 20.16 31.52
CA ALA A 107 -34.26 19.66 32.84
C ALA A 107 -33.73 20.58 33.96
N TYR A 108 -32.48 21.03 33.83
CA TYR A 108 -31.89 21.98 34.76
C TYR A 108 -32.61 23.33 34.78
N LEU A 109 -32.98 23.88 33.62
CA LEU A 109 -33.70 25.15 33.52
C LEU A 109 -35.09 25.07 34.17
N VAL A 110 -35.80 23.94 34.02
CA VAL A 110 -37.09 23.71 34.69
C VAL A 110 -36.92 23.69 36.21
N LEU A 111 -35.90 22.99 36.71
CA LEU A 111 -35.61 22.94 38.14
C LEU A 111 -35.25 24.33 38.68
N MET A 112 -34.39 25.05 37.97
CA MET A 112 -34.00 26.42 38.32
C MET A 112 -35.21 27.35 38.36
N LYS A 113 -36.11 27.23 37.39
CA LYS A 113 -37.35 28.02 37.31
C LYS A 113 -38.22 27.81 38.56
N SER A 114 -38.40 26.56 38.97
CA SER A 114 -39.13 26.21 40.19
C SER A 114 -38.45 26.76 41.44
N ALA A 115 -37.15 26.49 41.60
CA ALA A 115 -36.39 26.91 42.77
C ALA A 115 -36.37 28.44 42.93
N MET A 116 -36.32 29.18 41.80
CA MET A 116 -36.35 30.63 41.81
C MET A 116 -37.74 31.18 42.18
N GLY A 117 -38.81 30.54 41.72
CA GLY A 117 -40.17 30.87 42.14
C GLY A 117 -40.40 30.59 43.62
N ASP A 118 -39.86 29.49 44.15
CA ASP A 118 -39.93 29.20 45.58
C ASP A 118 -39.17 30.26 46.40
N LEU A 119 -37.99 30.69 45.91
CA LEU A 119 -37.19 31.73 46.55
C LEU A 119 -37.90 33.09 46.53
N SER A 120 -38.56 33.44 45.42
CA SER A 120 -39.25 34.74 45.28
C SER A 120 -40.43 34.87 46.24
N ASN A 121 -41.09 33.76 46.58
CA ASN A 121 -42.16 33.74 47.56
C ASN A 121 -41.68 34.01 49.00
N ILE A 122 -40.38 33.83 49.29
CA ILE A 122 -39.81 33.98 50.63
C ILE A 122 -39.10 35.33 50.79
N VAL A 123 -38.65 35.94 49.69
CA VAL A 123 -37.90 37.20 49.70
C VAL A 123 -38.83 38.39 49.44
N GLN A 124 -38.84 39.36 50.35
CA GLN A 124 -39.66 40.58 50.17
C GLN A 124 -39.19 41.40 48.96
N GLY A 125 -40.15 41.91 48.18
CA GLY A 125 -39.86 42.71 46.98
C GLY A 125 -39.28 41.89 45.81
N ALA A 126 -39.39 40.56 45.85
CA ALA A 126 -38.77 39.70 44.85
C ALA A 126 -39.54 39.50 43.55
N ALA A 127 -40.82 39.87 43.52
CA ALA A 127 -41.72 39.59 42.40
C ALA A 127 -41.21 40.14 41.06
N ASP A 128 -40.65 41.35 41.04
CA ASP A 128 -40.20 41.99 39.80
C ASP A 128 -38.96 41.31 39.22
N TRP A 129 -38.00 40.93 40.07
CA TRP A 129 -36.80 40.24 39.60
C TRP A 129 -37.11 38.80 39.23
N ASP A 130 -38.01 38.13 39.95
CA ASP A 130 -38.45 36.77 39.62
C ASP A 130 -39.13 36.74 38.26
N ASN A 131 -40.12 37.61 38.01
CA ASN A 131 -40.75 37.74 36.69
C ASN A 131 -39.73 37.92 35.55
N LYS A 132 -38.70 38.75 35.77
CA LYS A 132 -37.64 38.93 34.79
C LYS A 132 -36.79 37.67 34.61
N TYR A 133 -36.42 36.98 35.67
CA TYR A 133 -35.63 35.75 35.61
C TYR A 133 -36.41 34.59 34.97
N GLN A 134 -37.68 34.41 35.34
CA GLN A 134 -38.60 33.43 34.76
C GLN A 134 -38.67 33.60 33.24
N TYR A 135 -38.83 34.85 32.76
CA TYR A 135 -38.82 35.16 31.33
C TYR A 135 -37.50 34.80 30.64
N GLN A 136 -36.35 35.06 31.27
CA GLN A 136 -35.06 34.69 30.69
C GLN A 136 -34.86 33.17 30.65
N LEU A 137 -35.31 32.44 31.68
CA LEU A 137 -35.27 30.99 31.71
C LEU A 137 -36.16 30.39 30.61
N ASP A 138 -37.33 30.97 30.36
CA ASP A 138 -38.21 30.55 29.26
C ASP A 138 -37.58 30.78 27.88
N ILE A 139 -36.91 31.92 27.67
CA ILE A 139 -36.13 32.15 26.44
C ILE A 139 -35.01 31.10 26.30
N ALA A 140 -34.27 30.85 27.38
CA ALA A 140 -33.17 29.89 27.37
C ALA A 140 -33.67 28.47 27.06
N GLN A 141 -34.79 28.06 27.65
CA GLN A 141 -35.43 26.77 27.40
C GLN A 141 -35.92 26.66 25.96
N LYS A 142 -36.56 27.71 25.42
CA LYS A 142 -36.99 27.72 24.02
C LYS A 142 -35.81 27.56 23.06
N ARG A 143 -34.74 28.34 23.25
CA ARG A 143 -33.52 28.24 22.43
C ARG A 143 -32.84 26.87 22.56
N SER A 144 -32.96 26.25 23.73
CA SER A 144 -32.47 24.91 24.01
C SER A 144 -33.20 23.87 23.16
N ILE A 145 -34.53 23.89 23.17
CA ILE A 145 -35.37 23.03 22.33
C ILE A 145 -35.06 23.24 20.84
N GLU A 146 -34.94 24.50 20.40
CA GLU A 146 -34.59 24.82 19.01
C GLU A 146 -33.24 24.20 18.60
N ARG A 147 -32.22 24.22 19.48
CA ARG A 147 -30.92 23.57 19.21
C ARG A 147 -31.05 22.05 19.15
N GLU A 148 -31.84 21.44 20.04
CA GLU A 148 -32.11 20.01 20.00
C GLU A 148 -32.76 19.60 18.68
N ASP A 149 -33.74 20.37 18.20
CA ASP A 149 -34.42 20.11 16.93
C ASP A 149 -33.47 20.25 15.74
N LEU A 150 -32.61 21.28 15.74
CA LEU A 150 -31.56 21.42 14.73
C LEU A 150 -30.59 20.23 14.75
N LEU A 151 -30.19 19.76 15.94
CA LEU A 151 -29.33 18.59 16.11
C LEU A 151 -29.99 17.30 15.61
N LYS A 152 -31.30 17.15 15.78
CA LYS A 152 -32.06 16.00 15.23
C LYS A 152 -32.13 16.02 13.70
N LEU A 153 -32.15 17.20 13.09
CA LEU A 153 -32.17 17.38 11.63
C LEU A 153 -30.79 17.16 10.98
N LEU A 154 -29.70 17.20 11.75
CA LEU A 154 -28.35 16.98 11.26
C LEU A 154 -28.15 15.53 10.80
N LYS A 155 -27.92 15.38 9.49
CA LYS A 155 -27.54 14.11 8.87
C LYS A 155 -26.05 13.85 9.13
N THR A 156 -25.73 12.82 9.89
CA THR A 156 -24.33 12.45 10.25
C THR A 156 -23.75 11.34 9.38
N GLY A 157 -24.32 11.14 8.20
CA GLY A 157 -23.97 10.07 7.26
C GLY A 157 -24.41 8.69 7.73
N GLU A 158 -25.62 8.63 8.30
CA GLU A 158 -26.41 7.40 8.29
C GLU A 158 -26.32 6.81 6.88
N PRO A 159 -26.01 5.51 6.72
CA PRO A 159 -26.00 4.90 5.41
C PRO A 159 -27.37 5.19 4.80
N ASN A 160 -27.39 5.76 3.59
CA ASN A 160 -28.65 5.77 2.84
C ASN A 160 -29.08 4.31 2.83
N ASP A 161 -30.19 3.97 3.48
CA ASP A 161 -30.83 2.69 3.33
C ASP A 161 -31.19 2.61 1.84
N THR A 162 -30.27 2.06 1.04
CA THR A 162 -30.51 1.71 -0.33
C THR A 162 -31.48 0.54 -0.27
N LYS A 163 -32.78 0.88 -0.31
CA LYS A 163 -33.83 -0.04 -0.72
C LYS A 163 -33.59 -0.51 -2.14
#